data_AF-A0ABD0MRW3-F1
#
_entry.id   AF-A0ABD0MRW3-F1
#
_cell.length_a   1.000
_cell.length_b   1.000
_cell.length_c   1.000
_cell.angle_alpha   90.00
_cell.angle_beta   90.00
_cell.angle_gamma   90.00
#
_symmetry.space_group_name_H-M   'P 1'
#
loop_
_entity.id
_entity.type
_entity.pdbx_description
1 polymer ?
#
loop_
_entity_poly.entity_id
_entity_poly.type
_entity_poly.pdbx_seq_one_letter_code
_entity_poly.pdbx_strand_id
1 'polypeptide(L)'
;MATNLRKFQYTGAANTRPNTAGSHTATNTTARASPPQLRSANAKPEMDAKSLKSEILLSLKTEISAVIKSEMKNALADDFDFLKNELQALKAEVKNNTPAIHSEIDQVKTTVRDMETGLSAWSDEVVTLRNTVNSLKTEVAELRDKCEDMEGRARRCNIRILGVPETPGSNSTTSVSKLLREALQLDKDVLIDRSHRSLARRKPGGKPRAIVAKLHYYQDCVYQYTRLVYLLDLFYVYLSSFLFAQPDVDFKCAKPLTQ
;
A
#
# COMPACT_ATOMS: atom_id res chain seq x y z
N MET A 1 33.83 -11.95 8.91
CA MET A 1 35.21 -11.69 8.46
C MET A 1 35.45 -10.21 8.69
N ALA A 2 36.22 -9.80 9.71
CA ALA A 2 37.69 -9.80 9.79
C ALA A 2 38.29 -8.58 9.04
N THR A 3 39.22 -7.79 9.59
CA THR A 3 39.80 -7.75 10.95
C THR A 3 40.47 -6.39 11.23
N ASN A 4 40.71 -6.09 12.52
CA ASN A 4 41.65 -5.11 13.10
C ASN A 4 42.75 -4.51 12.20
N LEU A 5 43.10 -3.24 12.46
CA LEU A 5 44.45 -2.89 12.98
C LEU A 5 44.55 -1.45 13.53
N ARG A 6 44.97 -1.31 14.79
CA ARG A 6 45.56 -0.07 15.34
C ARG A 6 47.03 0.02 14.93
N LYS A 7 47.56 1.22 14.72
CA LYS A 7 48.97 1.55 14.98
C LYS A 7 49.08 2.91 15.69
N PHE A 8 49.77 2.93 16.82
CA PHE A 8 50.29 4.13 17.47
C PHE A 8 51.62 4.52 16.82
N GLN A 9 52.00 5.81 16.87
CA GLN A 9 53.26 6.22 17.48
C GLN A 9 53.30 7.75 17.76
N TYR A 10 54.23 8.16 18.62
CA TYR A 10 54.42 9.54 19.07
C TYR A 10 55.92 9.86 19.10
N THR A 11 56.32 10.96 18.46
CA THR A 11 57.65 11.60 18.49
C THR A 11 57.49 13.08 18.10
N GLY A 12 58.29 14.04 18.55
CA GLY A 12 59.42 13.90 19.48
C GLY A 12 60.51 14.96 19.29
N ALA A 13 60.19 16.24 19.54
CA ALA A 13 61.10 17.39 19.70
C ALA A 13 62.05 17.82 18.55
N ALA A 14 62.23 19.14 18.41
CA ALA A 14 63.38 19.78 17.77
C ALA A 14 63.66 21.14 18.44
N ASN A 15 64.93 21.46 18.68
CA ASN A 15 65.38 22.65 19.40
C ASN A 15 66.28 23.50 18.50
N THR A 16 66.17 24.84 18.53
CA THR A 16 67.23 25.73 17.99
C THR A 16 67.25 27.09 18.69
N ARG A 17 68.46 27.60 18.96
CA ARG A 17 68.81 28.89 19.59
C ARG A 17 70.07 29.45 18.90
N PRO A 18 70.17 30.77 18.71
CA PRO A 18 71.35 31.51 19.22
C PRO A 18 70.93 32.80 19.99
N ASN A 19 71.66 33.44 20.92
CA ASN A 19 73.10 33.81 21.07
C ASN A 19 73.59 34.91 20.09
N THR A 20 74.52 35.84 20.37
CA THR A 20 75.18 36.49 21.57
C THR A 20 76.11 37.62 21.03
N ALA A 21 76.61 38.66 21.71
CA ALA A 21 76.39 39.33 23.00
C ALA A 21 77.20 40.66 23.08
N GLY A 22 76.98 41.51 24.09
CA GLY A 22 77.87 42.62 24.50
C GLY A 22 77.47 44.05 24.03
N SER A 23 78.12 45.13 24.49
CA SER A 23 79.09 45.27 25.61
C SER A 23 79.34 46.74 26.03
N HIS A 24 79.89 46.94 27.24
CA HIS A 24 80.60 48.13 27.79
C HIS A 24 79.84 49.46 28.04
N THR A 25 80.41 50.50 28.71
CA THR A 25 81.07 50.67 30.04
C THR A 25 81.40 52.19 30.24
N ALA A 26 81.46 52.72 31.49
CA ALA A 26 82.12 53.99 31.91
C ALA A 26 81.46 55.35 31.52
N THR A 27 81.68 56.53 32.14
CA THR A 27 82.19 56.96 33.50
C THR A 27 81.89 58.47 33.75
N ASN A 28 82.01 58.92 35.00
CA ASN A 28 82.40 60.28 35.48
C ASN A 28 81.39 61.45 35.61
N THR A 29 81.28 61.88 36.87
CA THR A 29 81.34 63.25 37.47
C THR A 29 82.08 64.36 36.66
N THR A 30 81.96 65.69 36.90
CA THR A 30 81.78 66.45 38.18
C THR A 30 81.43 67.95 37.94
N ALA A 31 80.81 68.63 38.94
CA ALA A 31 80.91 70.08 39.35
C ALA A 31 79.52 70.61 39.84
N ARG A 32 79.28 71.30 40.98
CA ARG A 32 80.00 72.24 41.90
C ARG A 32 79.85 73.72 41.45
N ALA A 33 79.43 74.71 42.27
CA ALA A 33 79.12 74.81 43.73
C ALA A 33 77.71 75.46 43.96
N SER A 34 77.26 76.10 45.06
CA SER A 34 77.85 76.51 46.36
C SER A 34 76.77 76.79 47.46
N PRO A 35 77.09 76.80 48.78
CA PRO A 35 76.18 77.10 49.91
C PRO A 35 76.46 78.50 50.55
N PRO A 36 75.72 79.06 51.56
CA PRO A 36 75.55 78.54 52.95
C PRO A 36 74.12 78.79 53.55
N GLN A 37 73.74 78.62 54.83
CA GLN A 37 74.42 78.43 56.14
C GLN A 37 73.71 77.37 57.03
N LEU A 38 74.34 76.99 58.14
CA LEU A 38 73.70 76.25 59.25
C LEU A 38 72.77 77.15 60.08
N ARG A 39 71.67 76.59 60.59
CA ARG A 39 71.16 76.95 61.93
C ARG A 39 70.52 75.76 62.63
N SER A 40 70.94 75.50 63.87
CA SER A 40 70.44 74.39 64.69
C SER A 40 69.08 74.73 65.32
N ALA A 41 68.08 73.87 65.15
CA ALA A 41 66.87 73.85 65.96
C ALA A 41 66.34 72.40 66.11
N ASN A 42 66.36 71.93 67.36
CA ASN A 42 66.00 70.58 67.79
C ASN A 42 64.52 70.26 67.54
N ALA A 43 64.21 69.20 66.78
CA ALA A 43 62.87 68.62 66.66
C ALA A 43 62.96 67.10 66.45
N LYS A 44 62.18 66.32 67.21
CA LYS A 44 62.08 64.86 67.02
C LYS A 44 61.20 64.55 65.79
N PRO A 45 61.61 63.63 64.89
CA PRO A 45 60.73 63.13 63.84
C PRO A 45 59.76 62.09 64.41
N GLU A 46 58.75 62.54 65.15
CA GLU A 46 57.62 61.71 65.55
C GLU A 46 56.66 61.61 64.34
N MET A 47 56.76 60.52 63.58
CA MET A 47 55.88 60.27 62.43
C MET A 47 54.43 60.16 62.92
N ASP A 48 53.53 61.00 62.40
CA ASP A 48 52.11 60.94 62.75
C ASP A 48 51.52 59.59 62.30
N ALA A 49 51.25 58.73 63.28
CA ALA A 49 50.66 57.42 63.07
C ALA A 49 49.27 57.47 62.42
N LYS A 50 48.59 58.62 62.38
CA LYS A 50 47.35 58.80 61.60
C LYS A 50 47.62 58.87 60.11
N SER A 51 48.67 59.59 59.68
CA SER A 51 49.04 59.70 58.27
C SER A 51 49.43 58.34 57.70
N LEU A 52 50.35 57.62 58.37
CA LEU A 52 50.72 56.25 58.00
C LEU A 52 49.53 55.29 57.98
N LYS A 53 48.60 55.38 58.96
CA LYS A 53 47.36 54.59 58.94
C LYS A 53 46.46 54.91 57.74
N SER A 54 46.32 56.18 57.37
CA SER A 54 45.49 56.56 56.22
C SER A 54 46.08 56.09 54.88
N GLU A 55 47.40 56.16 54.73
CA GLU A 55 48.13 55.71 53.54
C GLU A 55 48.09 54.18 53.40
N ILE A 56 48.35 53.44 54.48
CA ILE A 56 48.23 51.97 54.51
C ILE A 56 46.78 51.53 54.21
N LEU A 57 45.77 52.19 54.78
CA LEU A 57 44.36 51.89 54.48
C LEU A 57 43.96 52.22 53.04
N LEU A 58 44.63 53.17 52.39
CA LEU A 58 44.46 53.47 50.96
C LEU A 58 45.10 52.38 50.09
N SER A 59 46.35 52.01 50.37
CA SER A 59 47.06 50.93 49.65
C SER A 59 46.26 49.63 49.74
N LEU A 60 45.92 49.18 50.95
CA LEU A 60 45.10 47.98 51.18
C LEU A 60 43.75 48.04 50.46
N LYS A 61 43.06 49.20 50.44
CA LYS A 61 41.80 49.34 49.69
C LYS A 61 42.01 49.20 48.18
N THR A 62 43.08 49.77 47.62
CA THR A 62 43.37 49.66 46.18
C THR A 62 43.81 48.25 45.78
N GLU A 63 44.67 47.61 46.58
CA GLU A 63 45.11 46.23 46.41
C GLU A 63 43.94 45.23 46.51
N ILE A 64 43.13 45.30 47.58
CA ILE A 64 41.96 44.42 47.75
C ILE A 64 40.95 44.64 46.60
N SER A 65 40.74 45.90 46.17
CA SER A 65 39.86 46.19 45.03
C SER A 65 40.42 45.67 43.69
N ALA A 66 41.74 45.63 43.53
CA ALA A 66 42.39 45.06 42.36
C ALA A 66 42.30 43.53 42.35
N VAL A 67 42.58 42.88 43.49
CA VAL A 67 42.48 41.42 43.65
C VAL A 67 41.04 40.94 43.45
N ILE A 68 40.05 41.58 44.09
CA ILE A 68 38.63 41.19 43.88
C ILE A 68 38.24 41.35 42.41
N LYS A 69 38.70 42.41 41.71
CA LYS A 69 38.47 42.57 40.28
C LYS A 69 39.18 41.52 39.41
N SER A 70 40.41 41.12 39.75
CA SER A 70 41.11 40.07 38.99
C SER A 70 40.46 38.71 39.21
N GLU A 71 40.19 38.32 40.44
CA GLU A 71 39.55 37.04 40.77
C GLU A 71 38.16 36.91 40.14
N MET A 72 37.30 37.93 40.29
CA MET A 72 35.96 37.91 39.66
C MET A 72 36.03 37.92 38.13
N LYS A 73 37.01 38.62 37.52
CA LYS A 73 37.18 38.61 36.06
C LYS A 73 37.69 37.26 35.56
N ASN A 74 38.64 36.65 36.28
CA ASN A 74 39.23 35.36 35.91
C ASN A 74 38.18 34.25 36.03
N ALA A 75 37.48 34.17 37.16
CA ALA A 75 36.44 33.16 37.40
C ALA A 75 35.30 33.21 36.35
N LEU A 76 34.91 34.40 35.89
CA LEU A 76 33.88 34.55 34.87
C LEU A 76 34.41 34.38 33.43
N ALA A 77 35.72 34.47 33.18
CA ALA A 77 36.27 34.42 31.83
C ALA A 77 36.06 33.05 31.17
N ASP A 78 36.40 31.98 31.89
CA ASP A 78 36.30 30.61 31.39
C ASP A 78 34.83 30.21 31.14
N ASP A 79 33.91 30.58 32.03
CA ASP A 79 32.45 30.39 31.86
C ASP A 79 31.92 31.15 30.63
N PHE A 80 32.35 32.40 30.42
CA PHE A 80 31.91 33.20 29.26
C PHE A 80 32.44 32.64 27.94
N ASP A 81 33.69 32.19 27.88
CA ASP A 81 34.24 31.57 26.67
C ASP A 81 33.67 30.15 26.43
N PHE A 82 33.35 29.39 27.48
CA PHE A 82 32.59 28.14 27.36
C PHE A 82 31.20 28.37 26.74
N LEU A 83 30.38 29.25 27.34
CA LEU A 83 29.04 29.59 26.85
C LEU A 83 29.07 30.14 25.41
N LYS A 84 30.07 30.96 25.08
CA LYS A 84 30.29 31.50 23.73
C LYS A 84 30.66 30.42 22.71
N ASN A 85 31.37 29.37 23.11
CA ASN A 85 31.69 28.23 22.25
C ASN A 85 30.47 27.32 22.07
N GLU A 86 29.71 27.05 23.13
CA GLU A 86 28.47 26.27 23.08
C GLU A 86 27.40 26.95 22.21
N LEU A 87 27.19 28.26 22.37
CA LEU A 87 26.26 29.04 21.54
C LEU A 87 26.72 29.06 20.05
N GLN A 88 28.03 29.07 19.78
CA GLN A 88 28.54 28.91 18.42
C GLN A 88 28.31 27.50 17.84
N ALA A 89 28.47 26.46 18.65
CA ALA A 89 28.19 25.08 18.25
C ALA A 89 26.70 24.88 17.93
N LEU A 90 25.80 25.29 18.83
CA LEU A 90 24.35 25.26 18.62
C LEU A 90 23.93 26.09 17.39
N LYS A 91 24.55 27.25 17.17
CA LYS A 91 24.31 28.07 15.97
C LYS A 91 24.77 27.38 14.68
N ALA A 92 25.87 26.63 14.72
CA ALA A 92 26.34 25.83 13.59
C ALA A 92 25.41 24.63 13.32
N GLU A 93 24.98 23.93 14.37
CA GLU A 93 24.03 22.82 14.29
C GLU A 93 22.69 23.27 13.70
N VAL A 94 22.06 24.31 14.25
CA VAL A 94 20.80 24.87 13.73
C VAL A 94 20.95 25.32 12.27
N LYS A 95 22.09 25.91 11.90
CA LYS A 95 22.37 26.32 10.51
C LYS A 95 22.48 25.12 9.56
N ASN A 96 22.97 23.97 10.03
CA ASN A 96 23.14 22.77 9.21
C ASN A 96 21.86 21.91 9.16
N ASN A 97 21.15 21.79 10.28
CA ASN A 97 19.93 20.98 10.38
C ASN A 97 18.75 21.65 9.65
N THR A 98 18.66 22.99 9.66
CA THR A 98 17.61 23.74 8.94
C THR A 98 17.49 23.35 7.46
N PRO A 99 18.54 23.45 6.61
CA PRO A 99 18.46 23.08 5.20
C PRO A 99 18.27 21.57 4.98
N ALA A 100 18.79 20.71 5.85
CA ALA A 100 18.54 19.27 5.78
C ALA A 100 17.05 18.95 5.95
N ILE A 101 16.42 19.51 7.00
CA ILE A 101 14.98 19.38 7.26
C ILE A 101 14.15 19.94 6.10
N HIS A 102 14.55 21.06 5.49
CA HIS A 102 13.85 21.58 4.30
C HIS A 102 13.97 20.62 3.11
N SER A 103 15.14 20.03 2.87
CA SER A 103 15.36 19.04 1.80
C SER A 103 14.52 17.77 2.01
N GLU A 104 14.43 17.26 3.24
CA GLU A 104 13.58 16.12 3.59
C GLU A 104 12.09 16.46 3.41
N ILE A 105 11.66 17.65 3.85
CA ILE A 105 10.29 18.14 3.65
C ILE A 105 9.93 18.26 2.17
N ASP A 106 10.83 18.76 1.32
CA ASP A 106 10.58 18.90 -0.12
C ASP A 106 10.63 17.55 -0.86
N GLN A 107 11.43 16.59 -0.40
CA GLN A 107 11.37 15.20 -0.85
C GLN A 107 10.02 14.56 -0.47
N VAL A 108 9.56 14.72 0.78
CA VAL A 108 8.25 14.22 1.24
C VAL A 108 7.10 14.84 0.43
N LYS A 109 7.07 16.16 0.25
CA LYS A 109 6.07 16.85 -0.62
C LYS A 109 6.04 16.28 -2.04
N THR A 110 7.19 15.88 -2.57
CA THR A 110 7.28 15.29 -3.91
C THR A 110 6.69 13.89 -3.92
N THR A 111 7.10 13.01 -3.00
CA THR A 111 6.51 11.66 -2.88
C THR A 111 5.00 11.66 -2.61
N VAL A 112 4.49 12.63 -1.84
CA VAL A 112 3.04 12.80 -1.60
C VAL A 112 2.33 13.16 -2.90
N ARG A 113 2.85 14.10 -3.70
CA ARG A 113 2.26 14.47 -5.01
C ARG A 113 2.29 13.31 -6.01
N ASP A 114 3.35 12.52 -6.00
CA ASP A 114 3.49 11.34 -6.85
C ASP A 114 2.47 10.26 -6.43
N MET A 115 2.22 10.09 -5.13
CA MET A 115 1.15 9.23 -4.59
C MET A 115 -0.26 9.76 -4.91
N GLU A 116 -0.50 11.07 -4.79
CA GLU A 116 -1.78 11.70 -5.13
C GLU A 116 -2.13 11.50 -6.61
N THR A 117 -1.19 11.78 -7.52
CA THR A 117 -1.39 11.60 -8.97
C THR A 117 -1.55 10.13 -9.35
N GLY A 118 -0.78 9.22 -8.74
CA GLY A 118 -0.96 7.78 -8.90
C GLY A 118 -2.32 7.28 -8.41
N LEU A 119 -2.80 7.80 -7.26
CA LEU A 119 -4.11 7.45 -6.70
C LEU A 119 -5.26 7.98 -7.56
N SER A 120 -5.14 9.18 -8.14
CA SER A 120 -6.10 9.69 -9.13
C SER A 120 -6.18 8.78 -10.36
N ALA A 121 -5.04 8.41 -10.95
CA ALA A 121 -5.01 7.49 -12.10
C ALA A 121 -5.63 6.12 -11.76
N TRP A 122 -5.31 5.55 -10.60
CA TRP A 122 -5.93 4.30 -10.12
C TRP A 122 -7.44 4.43 -9.87
N SER A 123 -7.92 5.60 -9.43
CA SER A 123 -9.35 5.87 -9.29
C SER A 123 -10.07 5.79 -10.64
N ASP A 124 -9.50 6.42 -11.67
CA ASP A 124 -10.06 6.44 -13.03
C ASP A 124 -9.97 5.07 -13.71
N GLU A 125 -8.87 4.32 -13.51
CA GLU A 125 -8.76 2.92 -13.92
C GLU A 125 -9.81 2.03 -13.25
N VAL A 126 -10.06 2.20 -11.94
CA VAL A 126 -11.11 1.47 -11.22
C VAL A 126 -12.52 1.84 -11.71
N VAL A 127 -12.77 3.10 -12.08
CA VAL A 127 -14.06 3.52 -12.68
C VAL A 127 -14.26 2.92 -14.07
N THR A 128 -13.25 2.99 -14.95
CA THR A 128 -13.32 2.42 -16.30
C THR A 128 -13.45 0.88 -16.27
N LEU A 129 -12.73 0.20 -15.36
CA LEU A 129 -12.86 -1.24 -15.15
C LEU A 129 -14.24 -1.64 -14.63
N ARG A 130 -14.83 -0.88 -13.70
CA ARG A 130 -16.23 -1.10 -13.25
C ARG A 130 -17.22 -0.94 -14.41
N ASN A 131 -17.03 0.06 -15.27
CA ASN A 131 -17.90 0.29 -16.42
C ASN A 131 -17.81 -0.84 -17.46
N THR A 132 -16.60 -1.33 -17.78
CA THR A 132 -16.43 -2.47 -18.69
C THR A 132 -17.00 -3.77 -18.11
N VAL A 133 -16.79 -4.05 -16.81
CA VAL A 133 -17.38 -5.21 -16.12
C VAL A 133 -18.92 -5.17 -16.15
N ASN A 134 -19.51 -3.98 -15.98
CA ASN A 134 -20.96 -3.81 -16.11
C ASN A 134 -21.45 -4.06 -17.55
N SER A 135 -20.77 -3.52 -18.57
CA SER A 135 -21.12 -3.75 -20.00
C SER A 135 -21.07 -5.24 -20.35
N LEU A 136 -19.95 -5.90 -20.05
CA LEU A 136 -19.78 -7.34 -20.30
C LEU A 136 -20.84 -8.17 -19.55
N LYS A 137 -21.24 -7.75 -18.34
CA LYS A 137 -22.31 -8.43 -17.59
C LYS A 137 -23.67 -8.28 -18.25
N THR A 138 -24.01 -7.12 -18.81
CA THR A 138 -25.24 -6.93 -19.60
C THR A 138 -25.19 -7.68 -20.93
N GLU A 139 -24.06 -7.65 -21.63
CA GLU A 139 -23.86 -8.39 -22.90
C GLU A 139 -23.98 -9.90 -22.70
N VAL A 140 -23.40 -10.46 -21.63
CA VAL A 140 -23.50 -11.88 -21.29
C VAL A 140 -24.93 -12.27 -20.89
N ALA A 141 -25.69 -11.38 -20.24
CA ALA A 141 -27.11 -11.61 -19.97
C ALA A 141 -27.92 -11.62 -21.28
N GLU A 142 -27.78 -10.59 -22.12
CA GLU A 142 -28.44 -10.52 -23.42
C GLU A 142 -28.11 -11.71 -24.33
N LEU A 143 -26.83 -12.11 -24.42
CA LEU A 143 -26.40 -13.25 -25.22
C LEU A 143 -26.98 -14.56 -24.68
N ARG A 144 -27.08 -14.72 -23.36
CA ARG A 144 -27.75 -15.87 -22.74
C ARG A 144 -29.23 -15.90 -23.10
N ASP A 145 -29.93 -14.78 -22.99
CA ASP A 145 -31.38 -14.72 -23.25
C ASP A 145 -31.68 -14.93 -24.75
N LYS A 146 -30.84 -14.39 -25.64
CA LYS A 146 -30.87 -14.64 -27.09
C LYS A 146 -30.62 -16.12 -27.40
N CYS A 147 -29.64 -16.75 -26.74
CA CYS A 147 -29.41 -18.19 -26.86
C CYS A 147 -30.61 -18.99 -26.35
N GLU A 148 -31.22 -18.63 -25.22
CA GLU A 148 -32.34 -19.36 -24.62
C GLU A 148 -33.62 -19.29 -25.48
N ASP A 149 -33.93 -18.12 -26.08
CA ASP A 149 -35.03 -18.02 -27.05
C ASP A 149 -34.72 -18.69 -28.40
N MET A 150 -33.48 -18.63 -28.91
CA MET A 150 -33.08 -19.41 -30.10
C MET A 150 -33.19 -20.92 -29.85
N GLU A 151 -32.71 -21.39 -28.71
CA GLU A 151 -32.79 -22.78 -28.27
C GLU A 151 -34.24 -23.24 -28.07
N GLY A 152 -35.09 -22.37 -27.52
CA GLY A 152 -36.53 -22.60 -27.41
C GLY A 152 -37.21 -22.66 -28.78
N ARG A 153 -36.93 -21.70 -29.69
CA ARG A 153 -37.45 -21.70 -31.07
C ARG A 153 -37.06 -22.96 -31.83
N ALA A 154 -35.80 -23.39 -31.72
CA ALA A 154 -35.30 -24.59 -32.38
C ALA A 154 -35.99 -25.87 -31.89
N ARG A 155 -36.26 -25.98 -30.58
CA ARG A 155 -36.87 -27.18 -29.97
C ARG A 155 -38.40 -27.17 -29.89
N ARG A 156 -39.10 -26.07 -30.21
CA ARG A 156 -40.59 -26.01 -30.23
C ARG A 156 -41.28 -27.12 -31.04
N CYS A 157 -40.64 -27.62 -32.10
CA CYS A 157 -41.16 -28.74 -32.91
C CYS A 157 -40.51 -30.10 -32.59
N ASN A 158 -39.69 -30.20 -31.52
CA ASN A 158 -39.08 -31.44 -31.07
C ASN A 158 -39.91 -32.03 -29.93
N ILE A 159 -40.26 -33.32 -30.01
CA ILE A 159 -40.80 -34.12 -28.91
C ILE A 159 -39.72 -35.06 -28.38
N ARG A 160 -39.73 -35.32 -27.06
CA ARG A 160 -38.75 -36.20 -26.40
C ARG A 160 -39.44 -37.39 -25.73
N ILE A 161 -39.37 -38.55 -26.39
CA ILE A 161 -40.07 -39.78 -26.00
C ILE A 161 -39.17 -40.66 -25.13
N LEU A 162 -39.67 -41.06 -23.96
CA LEU A 162 -38.99 -41.90 -22.97
C LEU A 162 -39.55 -43.33 -22.95
N GLY A 163 -38.72 -44.29 -22.52
CA GLY A 163 -39.16 -45.67 -22.24
C GLY A 163 -39.11 -46.67 -23.41
N VAL A 164 -39.07 -46.22 -24.67
CA VAL A 164 -39.02 -47.12 -25.85
C VAL A 164 -37.79 -48.03 -25.80
N PRO A 165 -37.92 -49.38 -25.84
CA PRO A 165 -36.78 -50.31 -25.81
C PRO A 165 -35.75 -50.07 -26.91
N GLU A 166 -34.46 -50.32 -26.65
CA GLU A 166 -33.37 -50.14 -27.63
C GLU A 166 -33.24 -51.33 -28.60
N THR A 167 -34.28 -51.58 -29.41
CA THR A 167 -34.23 -52.49 -30.57
C THR A 167 -33.74 -51.76 -31.83
N PRO A 168 -33.09 -52.47 -32.78
CA PRO A 168 -32.72 -51.87 -34.08
C PRO A 168 -33.99 -51.39 -34.82
N GLY A 169 -33.92 -50.21 -35.45
CA GLY A 169 -35.05 -49.60 -36.15
C GLY A 169 -36.07 -48.88 -35.24
N SER A 170 -36.04 -49.04 -33.91
CA SER A 170 -36.98 -48.38 -32.97
C SER A 170 -37.00 -46.85 -33.04
N ASN A 171 -35.97 -46.22 -33.60
CA ASN A 171 -35.87 -44.78 -33.81
C ASN A 171 -36.10 -44.35 -35.28
N SER A 172 -36.58 -45.24 -36.15
CA SER A 172 -37.00 -44.89 -37.51
C SER A 172 -38.24 -43.99 -37.48
N THR A 173 -38.34 -43.02 -38.40
CA THR A 173 -39.46 -42.07 -38.46
C THR A 173 -40.80 -42.78 -38.61
N THR A 174 -40.87 -43.84 -39.42
CA THR A 174 -42.06 -44.68 -39.58
C THR A 174 -42.45 -45.39 -38.28
N SER A 175 -41.48 -45.88 -37.51
CA SER A 175 -41.73 -46.56 -36.23
C SER A 175 -42.22 -45.60 -35.16
N VAL A 176 -41.65 -44.39 -35.10
CA VAL A 176 -42.08 -43.35 -34.15
C VAL A 176 -43.46 -42.79 -34.54
N SER A 177 -43.75 -42.62 -35.84
CA SER A 177 -45.07 -42.18 -36.32
C SER A 177 -46.18 -43.14 -35.89
N LYS A 178 -46.00 -44.44 -36.11
CA LYS A 178 -46.95 -45.47 -35.67
C LYS A 178 -47.12 -45.49 -34.16
N LEU A 179 -46.01 -45.44 -33.41
CA LEU A 179 -46.03 -45.39 -31.95
C LEU A 179 -46.82 -44.18 -31.42
N LEU A 180 -46.69 -42.99 -32.02
CA LEU A 180 -47.48 -41.82 -31.65
C LEU A 180 -48.96 -42.00 -31.99
N ARG A 181 -49.27 -42.54 -33.17
CA ARG A 181 -50.64 -42.81 -33.59
C ARG A 181 -51.36 -43.78 -32.65
N GLU A 182 -50.69 -44.86 -32.27
CA GLU A 182 -51.18 -45.88 -31.33
C GLU A 182 -51.31 -45.32 -29.91
N ALA A 183 -50.27 -44.66 -29.38
CA ALA A 183 -50.27 -44.16 -28.00
C ALA A 183 -51.22 -42.97 -27.77
N LEU A 184 -51.45 -42.13 -28.78
CA LEU A 184 -52.29 -40.94 -28.68
C LEU A 184 -53.69 -41.12 -29.28
N GLN A 185 -53.97 -42.28 -29.91
CA GLN A 185 -55.24 -42.63 -30.56
C GLN A 185 -55.63 -41.64 -31.66
N LEU A 186 -54.78 -41.54 -32.68
CA LEU A 186 -54.94 -40.59 -33.80
C LEU A 186 -55.48 -41.28 -35.05
N ASP A 187 -56.38 -40.59 -35.76
CA ASP A 187 -56.96 -41.11 -37.02
C ASP A 187 -55.94 -41.17 -38.17
N LYS A 188 -54.86 -40.38 -38.07
CA LYS A 188 -53.82 -40.20 -39.09
C LYS A 188 -52.42 -40.41 -38.50
N ASP A 189 -51.50 -40.89 -39.33
CA ASP A 189 -50.07 -40.95 -39.01
C ASP A 189 -49.47 -39.54 -38.90
N VAL A 190 -48.59 -39.31 -37.93
CA VAL A 190 -47.95 -38.00 -37.68
C VAL A 190 -46.69 -37.87 -38.54
N LEU A 191 -46.53 -36.76 -39.26
CA LEU A 191 -45.37 -36.55 -40.12
C LEU A 191 -44.14 -36.11 -39.32
N ILE A 192 -43.05 -36.90 -39.41
CA ILE A 192 -41.80 -36.72 -38.65
C ILE A 192 -40.65 -36.46 -39.62
N ASP A 193 -40.02 -35.28 -39.50
CA ASP A 193 -38.85 -34.90 -40.32
C ASP A 193 -37.63 -35.79 -40.03
N ARG A 194 -37.34 -35.97 -38.74
CA ARG A 194 -36.12 -36.62 -38.23
C ARG A 194 -36.40 -37.24 -36.87
N SER A 195 -35.89 -38.45 -36.63
CA SER A 195 -35.93 -39.11 -35.32
C SER A 195 -34.61 -39.80 -35.01
N HIS A 196 -34.11 -39.61 -33.79
CA HIS A 196 -32.84 -40.19 -33.35
C HIS A 196 -32.86 -40.49 -31.85
N ARG A 197 -32.03 -41.44 -31.41
CA ARG A 197 -31.74 -41.63 -29.97
C ARG A 197 -30.77 -40.58 -29.49
N SER A 198 -30.92 -40.12 -28.25
CA SER A 198 -29.96 -39.19 -27.66
C SER A 198 -28.54 -39.79 -27.58
N LEU A 199 -27.53 -38.92 -27.69
CA LEU A 199 -26.11 -39.27 -27.69
C LEU A 199 -25.57 -39.72 -26.31
N ALA A 200 -26.45 -39.90 -25.32
CA ALA A 200 -26.09 -40.41 -24.01
C ALA A 200 -25.45 -41.81 -24.09
N ARG A 201 -24.51 -42.11 -23.19
CA ARG A 201 -23.87 -43.43 -23.13
C ARG A 201 -24.89 -44.50 -22.72
N ARG A 202 -25.11 -45.50 -23.58
CA ARG A 202 -25.95 -46.68 -23.28
C ARG A 202 -25.41 -47.39 -22.03
N LYS A 203 -26.29 -47.63 -21.04
CA LYS A 203 -25.98 -48.40 -19.84
C LYS A 203 -26.68 -49.77 -19.92
N PRO A 204 -25.98 -50.92 -19.81
CA PRO A 204 -26.65 -52.21 -19.69
C PRO A 204 -27.49 -52.24 -18.42
N GLY A 205 -28.74 -52.74 -18.51
CA GLY A 205 -29.71 -52.68 -17.40
C GLY A 205 -30.23 -51.28 -17.03
N GLY A 206 -29.80 -50.22 -17.72
CA GLY A 206 -30.26 -48.85 -17.47
C GLY A 206 -31.56 -48.50 -18.21
N LYS A 207 -32.16 -47.37 -17.84
CA LYS A 207 -33.31 -46.78 -18.57
C LYS A 207 -32.94 -46.56 -20.05
N PRO A 208 -33.79 -46.96 -21.03
CA PRO A 208 -33.53 -46.74 -22.45
C PRO A 208 -33.31 -45.26 -22.79
N ARG A 209 -32.40 -44.97 -23.73
CA ARG A 209 -32.13 -43.58 -24.16
C ARG A 209 -33.35 -42.98 -24.84
N ALA A 210 -33.64 -41.71 -24.53
CA ALA A 210 -34.74 -40.98 -25.15
C ALA A 210 -34.64 -40.95 -26.68
N ILE A 211 -35.79 -41.00 -27.36
CA ILE A 211 -35.89 -40.60 -28.77
C ILE A 211 -36.20 -39.10 -28.78
N VAL A 212 -35.43 -38.32 -29.53
CA VAL A 212 -35.79 -36.95 -29.92
C VAL A 212 -36.26 -36.99 -31.37
N ALA A 213 -37.50 -36.60 -31.59
CA ALA A 213 -38.14 -36.58 -32.90
C ALA A 213 -38.67 -35.19 -33.22
N LYS A 214 -38.41 -34.70 -34.43
CA LYS A 214 -38.91 -33.43 -34.93
C LYS A 214 -40.19 -33.68 -35.74
N LEU A 215 -41.31 -33.11 -35.30
CA LEU A 215 -42.55 -33.14 -36.07
C LEU A 215 -42.52 -32.05 -37.15
N HIS A 216 -43.11 -32.33 -38.30
CA HIS A 216 -43.12 -31.43 -39.45
C HIS A 216 -44.01 -30.20 -39.18
N TYR A 217 -45.22 -30.43 -38.65
CA TYR A 217 -46.17 -29.36 -38.34
C TYR A 217 -46.08 -28.92 -36.87
N TYR A 218 -45.90 -27.61 -36.65
CA TYR A 218 -45.93 -27.02 -35.31
C TYR A 218 -47.27 -27.24 -34.59
N GLN A 219 -48.37 -27.23 -35.34
CA GLN A 219 -49.71 -27.53 -34.81
C GLN A 219 -49.77 -28.92 -34.20
N ASP A 220 -49.22 -29.95 -34.86
CA ASP A 220 -49.19 -31.31 -34.32
C ASP A 220 -48.43 -31.36 -32.98
N CYS A 221 -47.30 -30.65 -32.86
CA CYS A 221 -46.60 -30.54 -31.58
C CYS A 221 -47.50 -29.95 -30.48
N VAL A 222 -48.13 -28.79 -30.72
CA VAL A 222 -49.00 -28.16 -29.72
C VAL A 222 -50.19 -29.05 -29.37
N TYR A 223 -50.88 -29.63 -30.36
CA TYR A 223 -52.01 -30.52 -30.13
C TYR A 223 -51.60 -31.80 -29.40
N GLN A 224 -50.47 -32.44 -29.74
CA GLN A 224 -50.00 -33.59 -29.00
C GLN A 224 -49.58 -33.22 -27.58
N TYR A 225 -48.92 -32.08 -27.34
CA TYR A 225 -48.60 -31.63 -25.97
C TYR A 225 -49.85 -31.39 -25.13
N THR A 226 -50.83 -30.64 -25.65
CA THR A 226 -52.09 -30.39 -24.95
C THR A 226 -52.85 -31.69 -24.67
N ARG A 227 -52.94 -32.59 -25.67
CA ARG A 227 -53.59 -33.91 -25.53
C ARG A 227 -52.84 -34.84 -24.57
N LEU A 228 -51.51 -34.79 -24.54
CA LEU A 228 -50.68 -35.51 -23.58
C LEU A 228 -50.87 -35.01 -22.16
N VAL A 229 -50.90 -33.69 -21.93
CA VAL A 229 -51.15 -33.12 -20.60
C VAL A 229 -52.52 -33.54 -20.08
N TYR A 230 -53.58 -33.39 -20.89
CA TYR A 230 -54.92 -33.84 -20.50
C TYR A 230 -55.02 -35.37 -20.29
N LEU A 231 -54.33 -36.17 -21.09
CA LEU A 231 -54.24 -37.62 -20.84
C LEU A 231 -53.47 -37.94 -19.56
N LEU A 232 -52.40 -37.22 -19.25
CA LEU A 232 -51.56 -37.45 -18.06
C LEU A 232 -52.24 -36.99 -16.77
N ASP A 233 -53.02 -35.91 -16.78
CA ASP A 233 -53.87 -35.54 -15.63
C ASP A 233 -54.97 -36.60 -15.39
N LEU A 234 -55.46 -37.27 -16.43
CA LEU A 234 -56.32 -38.46 -16.30
C LEU A 234 -55.55 -39.70 -15.81
N PHE A 235 -54.33 -39.91 -16.29
CA PHE A 235 -53.52 -41.12 -16.02
C PHE A 235 -52.67 -41.06 -14.76
N TYR A 236 -52.54 -39.91 -14.08
CA TYR A 236 -51.79 -39.83 -12.81
C TYR A 236 -52.41 -40.71 -11.70
N VAL A 237 -53.66 -41.14 -11.88
CA VAL A 237 -54.38 -42.09 -11.02
C VAL A 237 -54.08 -43.56 -11.36
N TYR A 238 -53.56 -43.89 -12.56
CA TYR A 238 -53.37 -45.29 -13.01
C TYR A 238 -52.07 -45.55 -13.81
N LEU A 239 -51.31 -46.52 -13.29
CA LEU A 239 -50.30 -47.37 -13.97
C LEU A 239 -48.89 -46.80 -14.25
N SER A 240 -47.93 -47.30 -13.46
CA SER A 240 -46.48 -46.95 -13.44
C SER A 240 -45.65 -47.50 -14.62
N SER A 241 -46.16 -47.46 -15.86
CA SER A 241 -45.51 -48.18 -16.99
C SER A 241 -45.62 -47.54 -18.37
N PHE A 242 -46.25 -46.37 -18.52
CA PHE A 242 -46.58 -45.84 -19.85
C PHE A 242 -45.55 -44.89 -20.47
N LEU A 243 -45.66 -44.73 -21.79
CA LEU A 243 -44.78 -43.94 -22.66
C LEU A 243 -44.89 -42.44 -22.33
N PHE A 244 -43.83 -41.84 -21.77
CA PHE A 244 -43.83 -40.41 -21.44
C PHE A 244 -43.15 -39.60 -22.55
N ALA A 245 -43.89 -38.67 -23.17
CA ALA A 245 -43.36 -37.71 -24.14
C ALA A 245 -43.29 -36.32 -23.50
N GLN A 246 -42.07 -35.85 -23.24
CA GLN A 246 -41.82 -34.52 -22.67
C GLN A 246 -41.61 -33.48 -23.78
N PRO A 247 -41.91 -32.19 -23.51
CA PRO A 247 -41.33 -31.11 -24.28
C PRO A 247 -39.80 -31.19 -24.22
N ASP A 248 -39.13 -31.02 -25.35
CA ASP A 248 -37.67 -30.93 -25.43
C ASP A 248 -37.22 -29.53 -24.97
N VAL A 249 -37.63 -29.14 -23.76
CA VAL A 249 -37.34 -27.85 -23.13
C VAL A 249 -36.60 -28.15 -21.83
N ASP A 250 -35.33 -27.74 -21.77
CA ASP A 250 -34.51 -27.88 -20.57
C ASP A 250 -34.98 -26.88 -19.50
N PHE A 251 -36.04 -27.26 -18.77
CA PHE A 251 -36.51 -26.56 -17.58
C PHE A 251 -35.41 -26.54 -16.52
N LYS A 252 -34.56 -25.51 -16.58
CA LYS A 252 -33.67 -25.09 -15.49
C LYS A 252 -34.54 -24.55 -14.36
N CYS A 253 -35.18 -25.46 -13.62
CA CYS A 253 -35.80 -25.16 -12.34
C CYS A 253 -34.73 -24.45 -11.48
N ALA A 254 -34.92 -23.15 -11.24
CA ALA A 254 -33.98 -22.35 -10.48
C ALA A 254 -33.87 -22.97 -9.09
N LYS A 255 -32.65 -23.32 -8.67
CA LYS A 255 -32.43 -23.84 -7.32
C LYS A 255 -33.00 -22.82 -6.33
N PRO A 256 -33.84 -23.23 -5.36
CA PRO A 256 -34.19 -22.34 -4.26
C PRO A 256 -32.87 -21.94 -3.58
N LEU A 257 -32.66 -20.63 -3.41
CA LEU A 257 -31.58 -20.10 -2.60
C LEU A 257 -31.94 -20.37 -1.14
N THR A 258 -31.42 -21.49 -0.61
CA THR A 258 -31.42 -21.74 0.83
C THR A 258 -30.55 -20.69 1.52
N GLN A 259 -31.19 -19.85 2.31
CA GLN A 259 -30.56 -19.27 3.50
C GLN A 259 -30.44 -20.36 4.59
#